data_AF-A0A2E8BWY8-F1
#
_entry.id   AF-A0A2E8BWY8-F1
#
_cell.length_a   1.000
_cell.length_b   1.000
_cell.length_c   1.000
_cell.angle_alpha   90.00
_cell.angle_beta   90.00
_cell.angle_gamma   90.00
#
_symmetry.space_group_name_H-M   'P 1'
#
loop_
_entity.id
_entity.type
_entity.pdbx_description
1 polymer ?
#
loop_
_entity_poly.entity_id
_entity_poly.type
_entity_poly.pdbx_seq_one_letter_code
_entity_poly.pdbx_strand_id
1 'polypeptide(L)'
;MFRTENFPARSAVIVCEQEGHIVEVTMELKDIPRLLKGTATIQGAHPDHDVVILRCDESPFDLMQNQNMPELNGPALFVRMDENSEPQDLTLQEFWEIVGSTPSRSGQPEHSSDPEQTE
;
A
#
# COMPACT_ATOMS: atom_id res chain seq x y z
N MET A 1 17.62 -9.05 -24.03
CA MET A 1 16.66 -10.17 -23.94
C MET A 1 16.24 -10.22 -22.48
N PHE A 2 15.15 -9.53 -22.11
CA PHE A 2 14.66 -9.55 -20.72
C PHE A 2 14.11 -10.96 -20.49
N ARG A 3 14.71 -11.70 -19.56
CA ARG A 3 14.14 -12.97 -19.13
C ARG A 3 12.74 -12.67 -18.62
N THR A 4 11.74 -13.31 -19.19
CA THR A 4 10.44 -13.42 -18.54
C THR A 4 10.66 -14.36 -17.36
N GLU A 5 11.20 -13.83 -16.27
CA GLU A 5 11.28 -14.57 -15.01
C GLU A 5 9.85 -14.78 -14.56
N ASN A 6 9.40 -16.02 -14.68
CA ASN A 6 8.02 -16.40 -14.41
C ASN A 6 7.90 -16.58 -12.90
N PHE A 7 7.71 -15.48 -12.18
CA PHE A 7 7.47 -15.52 -10.75
C PHE A 7 6.13 -16.24 -10.49
N PRO A 8 6.06 -17.11 -9.47
CA PRO A 8 4.81 -17.73 -9.10
C PRO A 8 3.78 -16.65 -8.71
N ALA A 9 2.50 -16.95 -8.87
CA ALA A 9 1.45 -16.08 -8.39
C ALA A 9 1.55 -15.94 -6.86
N ARG A 10 1.44 -14.72 -6.36
CA ARG A 10 1.55 -14.39 -4.94
C ARG A 10 0.31 -13.69 -4.44
N SER A 11 0.02 -13.85 -3.15
CA SER A 11 -0.99 -13.04 -2.48
C SER A 11 -0.51 -11.60 -2.34
N ALA A 12 -1.36 -10.68 -2.73
CA ALA A 12 -1.20 -9.23 -2.59
C ALA A 12 -2.52 -8.65 -2.07
N VAL A 13 -2.50 -7.42 -1.56
CA VAL A 13 -3.71 -6.75 -1.07
C VAL A 13 -4.04 -5.58 -1.97
N ILE A 14 -5.28 -5.53 -2.44
CA ILE A 14 -5.80 -4.41 -3.22
C ILE A 14 -6.84 -3.65 -2.40
N VAL A 15 -6.65 -2.34 -2.33
CA VAL A 15 -7.57 -1.37 -1.74
C VAL A 15 -8.37 -0.77 -2.89
N CYS A 16 -9.61 -1.22 -3.04
CA CYS A 16 -10.51 -0.73 -4.08
C CYS A 16 -11.01 0.68 -3.77
N GLU A 17 -11.67 1.30 -4.76
CA GLU A 17 -12.14 2.69 -4.64
C GLU A 17 -13.28 2.86 -3.63
N GLN A 18 -14.05 1.80 -3.37
CA GLN A 18 -15.19 1.80 -2.46
C GLN A 18 -14.74 1.69 -1.01
N GLU A 19 -15.33 2.49 -0.12
CA GLU A 19 -15.03 2.49 1.32
C GLU A 19 -15.13 1.07 1.92
N GLY A 20 -14.08 0.65 2.63
CA GLY A 20 -13.99 -0.66 3.26
C GLY A 20 -13.77 -1.84 2.30
N HIS A 21 -13.73 -1.60 0.99
CA HIS A 21 -13.53 -2.67 0.01
C HIS A 21 -12.04 -2.95 -0.20
N ILE A 22 -11.49 -3.78 0.69
CA ILE A 22 -10.09 -4.20 0.69
C ILE A 22 -10.06 -5.73 0.61
N VAL A 23 -9.36 -6.27 -0.39
CA VAL A 23 -9.37 -7.71 -0.66
C VAL A 23 -7.98 -8.24 -0.91
N GLU A 24 -7.75 -9.48 -0.49
CA GLU A 24 -6.57 -10.26 -0.89
C GLU A 24 -6.79 -10.83 -2.29
N VAL A 25 -5.77 -10.72 -3.14
CA VAL A 25 -5.78 -11.22 -4.50
C VAL A 25 -4.51 -12.03 -4.75
N THR A 26 -4.67 -13.18 -5.39
CA THR A 26 -3.54 -13.94 -5.93
C THR A 26 -3.24 -13.43 -7.34
N MET A 27 -2.05 -12.87 -7.56
CA MET A 27 -1.68 -12.27 -8.84
C MET A 27 -0.24 -12.57 -9.25
N GLU A 28 0.03 -12.50 -10.56
CA GLU A 28 1.39 -12.42 -11.10
C GLU A 28 1.76 -10.95 -11.36
N LEU A 29 3.05 -10.61 -11.45
CA LEU A 29 3.49 -9.22 -11.71
C LEU A 29 2.91 -8.64 -13.02
N LYS A 30 2.63 -9.50 -14.00
CA LYS A 30 2.02 -9.12 -15.28
C LYS A 30 0.55 -8.69 -15.15
N ASP A 31 -0.12 -9.06 -14.06
CA ASP A 31 -1.54 -8.73 -13.83
C ASP A 31 -1.73 -7.37 -13.18
N ILE A 32 -0.66 -6.75 -12.66
CA ILE A 32 -0.69 -5.43 -12.00
C ILE A 32 -1.42 -4.37 -12.85
N PRO A 33 -1.12 -4.19 -14.15
CA PRO A 33 -1.81 -3.18 -14.95
C PRO A 33 -3.31 -3.43 -15.08
N ARG A 34 -3.73 -4.71 -15.05
CA ARG A 34 -5.14 -5.09 -15.11
C ARG A 34 -5.86 -4.77 -13.80
N LEU A 35 -5.20 -5.00 -12.67
CA LEU A 35 -5.73 -4.70 -11.33
C LEU A 35 -5.85 -3.19 -11.11
N LEU A 36 -4.85 -2.42 -11.54
CA LEU A 36 -4.82 -0.96 -11.42
C LEU A 36 -5.60 -0.23 -12.52
N LYS A 37 -6.13 -0.96 -13.50
CA LYS A 37 -6.87 -0.41 -14.66
C LYS A 37 -6.03 0.59 -15.49
N GLY A 38 -4.71 0.43 -15.52
CA GLY A 38 -3.80 1.36 -16.20
C GLY A 38 -2.33 1.05 -15.96
N THR A 39 -1.45 2.00 -16.26
CA THR A 39 -0.02 1.88 -15.97
C THR A 39 0.22 1.98 -14.46
N ALA A 40 1.12 1.14 -13.95
CA ALA A 40 1.44 1.10 -12.54
C ALA A 40 2.64 2.01 -12.24
N THR A 41 2.57 2.78 -11.16
CA THR A 41 3.71 3.53 -10.62
C THR A 41 3.81 3.33 -9.11
N ILE A 42 5.02 3.46 -8.58
CA ILE A 42 5.29 3.34 -7.14
C ILE A 42 4.92 4.66 -6.47
N GLN A 43 3.92 4.61 -5.59
CA GLN A 43 3.51 5.74 -4.75
C GLN A 43 4.43 5.89 -3.53
N GLY A 44 4.87 4.76 -2.98
CA GLY A 44 5.70 4.71 -1.78
C GLY A 44 6.00 3.28 -1.36
N ALA A 45 6.68 3.12 -0.23
CA ALA A 45 6.98 1.83 0.36
C ALA A 45 6.94 1.91 1.89
N HIS A 46 6.58 0.80 2.54
CA HIS A 46 6.71 0.58 3.97
C HIS A 46 8.05 -0.12 4.24
N PRO A 47 9.08 0.59 4.73
CA PRO A 47 10.44 0.06 4.82
C PRO A 47 10.55 -1.11 5.79
N ASP A 48 9.78 -1.15 6.88
CA ASP A 48 9.93 -2.22 7.89
C ASP A 48 9.33 -3.58 7.49
N HIS A 49 8.51 -3.60 6.43
CA HIS A 49 7.79 -4.80 6.00
C HIS A 49 8.01 -5.12 4.51
N ASP A 50 8.91 -4.36 3.87
CA ASP A 50 9.23 -4.42 2.45
C ASP A 50 7.99 -4.40 1.53
N VAL A 51 6.95 -3.65 1.94
CA VAL A 51 5.71 -3.52 1.18
C VAL A 51 5.77 -2.30 0.28
N VAL A 52 5.61 -2.50 -1.02
CA VAL A 52 5.54 -1.44 -2.03
C VAL A 52 4.07 -1.11 -2.32
N ILE A 53 3.77 0.18 -2.39
CA ILE A 53 2.45 0.70 -2.71
C ILE A 53 2.46 1.13 -4.17
N LEU A 54 1.64 0.47 -4.97
CA LEU A 54 1.46 0.74 -6.39
C LEU A 54 0.13 1.44 -6.61
N ARG A 55 0.15 2.50 -7.43
CA ARG A 55 -1.05 3.21 -7.89
C ARG A 55 -1.12 3.22 -9.40
N CYS A 56 -2.29 3.54 -9.94
CA CYS A 56 -2.40 3.89 -11.34
C CYS A 56 -1.77 5.26 -11.62
N ASP A 57 -0.94 5.37 -12.66
CA ASP A 57 -0.36 6.63 -13.14
C ASP A 57 -1.17 7.20 -14.30
N GLU A 58 -1.26 6.43 -15.38
CA GLU A 58 -2.07 6.75 -16.55
C GLU A 58 -3.09 5.65 -16.79
N SER A 59 -4.37 6.04 -16.83
CA SER A 59 -5.46 5.16 -17.22
C SER A 59 -6.14 5.73 -18.46
N PRO A 60 -6.51 4.88 -19.44
CA PRO A 60 -7.42 5.29 -20.52
C PRO A 60 -8.87 5.46 -20.03
N PHE A 61 -9.15 5.18 -18.75
CA PHE A 61 -10.47 5.27 -18.13
C PHE A 61 -10.51 6.39 -17.08
N ASP A 62 -11.68 6.97 -16.88
CA ASP A 62 -11.93 7.86 -15.73
C ASP A 62 -12.00 7.02 -14.44
N LEU A 63 -10.95 7.09 -13.64
CA LEU A 63 -10.87 6.40 -12.36
C LEU A 63 -11.60 7.19 -11.28
N MET A 64 -12.37 6.49 -10.45
CA MET A 64 -13.03 7.09 -9.29
C MET A 64 -12.01 7.41 -8.20
N GLN A 65 -12.25 8.46 -7.43
CA GLN A 65 -11.46 8.74 -6.24
C GLN A 65 -11.57 7.57 -5.25
N ASN A 66 -10.45 7.17 -4.67
CA ASN A 66 -10.43 6.09 -3.69
C ASN A 66 -10.91 6.61 -2.33
N GLN A 67 -12.01 6.05 -1.82
CA GLN A 67 -12.57 6.45 -0.52
C GLN A 67 -11.69 6.02 0.66
N ASN A 68 -10.86 4.99 0.49
CA ASN A 68 -9.91 4.53 1.51
C ASN A 68 -8.57 5.29 1.46
N MET A 69 -8.23 5.88 0.30
CA MET A 69 -7.01 6.65 0.06
C MET A 69 -7.32 7.90 -0.77
N PRO A 70 -7.86 8.97 -0.15
CA PRO A 70 -8.38 10.15 -0.85
C PRO A 70 -7.37 10.86 -1.77
N GLU A 71 -6.07 10.65 -1.53
CA GLU A 71 -4.97 11.15 -2.35
C GLU A 71 -4.76 10.39 -3.67
N LEU A 72 -5.47 9.28 -3.89
CA LEU A 72 -5.39 8.44 -5.07
C LEU A 72 -6.70 8.40 -5.87
N ASN A 73 -6.56 8.33 -7.19
CA ASN A 73 -7.64 7.95 -8.09
C ASN A 73 -7.44 6.50 -8.54
N GLY A 74 -8.48 5.68 -8.39
CA GLY A 74 -8.44 4.26 -8.67
C GLY A 74 -7.96 3.41 -7.49
N PRO A 75 -7.81 2.09 -7.72
CA PRO A 75 -7.38 1.18 -6.67
C PRO A 75 -5.89 1.35 -6.36
N ALA A 76 -5.50 0.99 -5.14
CA ALA A 76 -4.10 0.90 -4.71
C ALA A 76 -3.74 -0.56 -4.45
N LEU A 77 -2.56 -0.97 -4.89
CA LEU A 77 -2.08 -2.34 -4.75
C LEU A 77 -0.86 -2.37 -3.83
N PHE A 78 -0.91 -3.22 -2.81
CA PHE A 78 0.16 -3.44 -1.85
C PHE A 78 0.82 -4.78 -2.17
N VAL A 79 2.12 -4.73 -2.48
CA VAL A 79 2.91 -5.91 -2.85
C VAL A 79 4.13 -5.97 -1.94
N ARG A 80 4.34 -7.10 -1.26
CA ARG A 80 5.58 -7.33 -0.53
C ARG A 80 6.67 -7.79 -1.50
N MET A 81 7.84 -7.18 -1.42
CA MET A 81 9.03 -7.55 -2.19
C MET A 81 10.13 -7.97 -1.23
N ASP A 82 11.00 -8.90 -1.61
CA ASP A 82 12.19 -9.22 -0.82
C ASP A 82 13.46 -8.49 -1.31
N GLU A 83 14.59 -8.78 -0.68
CA GLU A 83 15.91 -8.25 -1.04
C GLU A 83 16.35 -8.55 -2.48
N ASN A 84 15.79 -9.59 -3.09
CA ASN A 84 16.04 -9.99 -4.47
C ASN A 84 15.04 -9.38 -5.46
N SER A 85 14.17 -8.47 -5.00
CA SER A 85 13.06 -7.91 -5.77
C SER A 85 12.03 -8.94 -6.23
N GLU A 86 11.91 -10.06 -5.51
CA GLU A 86 10.89 -11.07 -5.78
C GLU A 86 9.61 -10.78 -4.98
N PRO A 87 8.42 -10.91 -5.60
CA PRO A 87 7.18 -10.75 -4.87
C PRO A 87 7.02 -11.89 -3.86
N GLN A 88 6.61 -11.51 -2.66
CA GLN A 88 6.30 -12.42 -1.57
C GLN A 88 4.82 -12.29 -1.18
N ASP A 89 4.31 -13.31 -0.50
CA ASP A 89 2.93 -13.33 -0.06
C ASP A 89 2.68 -12.25 1.01
N LEU A 90 1.64 -11.46 0.77
CA LEU A 90 1.08 -10.49 1.70
C LEU A 90 -0.39 -10.83 1.91
N THR A 91 -0.71 -11.32 3.11
CA THR A 91 -2.08 -11.66 3.47
C THR A 91 -2.87 -10.43 3.91
N LEU A 92 -4.20 -10.49 3.80
CA LEU A 92 -5.06 -9.42 4.31
C LEU A 92 -4.87 -9.18 5.81
N GLN A 93 -4.64 -10.23 6.59
CA GLN A 93 -4.38 -10.12 8.03
C GLN A 93 -3.11 -9.31 8.29
N GLU A 94 -1.99 -9.66 7.64
CA GLU A 94 -0.74 -8.92 7.79
C GLU A 94 -0.88 -7.47 7.33
N PHE A 95 -1.62 -7.21 6.25
CA PHE A 95 -1.90 -5.86 5.81
C PHE A 95 -2.59 -5.02 6.90
N TRP A 96 -3.59 -5.58 7.59
CA TRP A 96 -4.24 -4.89 8.70
C TRP A 96 -3.33 -4.70 9.90
N GLU A 97 -2.42 -5.63 10.16
CA GLU A 97 -1.39 -5.45 11.18
C GLU A 97 -0.44 -4.31 10.81
N ILE A 98 -0.04 -4.19 9.54
CA ILE A 98 0.86 -3.12 9.06
C ILE A 98 0.16 -1.75 9.12
N VAL A 99 -1.04 -1.64 8.55
CA VAL A 99 -1.78 -0.38 8.49
C VAL A 99 -2.34 0.01 9.86
N GLY A 100 -2.84 -0.96 10.63
CA GLY A 100 -3.36 -0.75 11.99
C GLY A 100 -2.27 -0.49 13.03
N SER A 101 -1.04 -0.96 12.79
CA SER A 101 0.13 -0.63 13.64
C SER A 101 0.82 0.66 13.24
N THR A 102 0.36 1.39 12.22
CA THR A 102 0.84 2.76 12.01
C THR A 102 0.57 3.52 13.32
N PRO A 103 1.61 3.92 14.06
CA PRO A 103 1.39 4.67 15.27
C PRO A 103 0.69 5.94 14.80
N SER A 104 -0.56 6.11 15.23
CA SER A 104 -1.29 7.35 15.07
C SER A 104 -0.34 8.46 15.50
N ARG A 105 0.20 9.21 14.53
CA ARG A 105 1.06 10.33 14.87
C ARG A 105 0.17 11.29 15.63
N SER A 106 0.51 11.50 16.91
CA SER A 106 -0.16 12.33 17.94
C SER A 106 -1.15 11.54 18.83
N GLY A 107 -0.66 10.65 19.71
CA GLY A 107 -0.32 11.08 21.07
C GLY A 107 0.67 12.23 21.13
N GLN A 108 0.18 13.45 21.35
CA GLN A 108 0.98 14.47 22.00
C GLN A 108 1.25 13.99 23.43
N PRO A 109 2.50 13.86 23.90
CA PRO A 109 2.75 14.07 25.30
C PRO A 109 2.45 15.55 25.55
N GLU A 110 1.38 15.82 26.29
CA GLU A 110 1.18 17.10 26.93
C GLU A 110 2.35 17.29 27.90
N HIS A 111 3.43 17.91 27.43
CA HIS A 111 4.46 18.39 28.32
C HIS A 111 3.89 19.63 29.00
N SER A 112 3.18 19.35 30.10
CA SER A 112 2.83 20.29 31.15
C SER A 112 4.04 21.18 31.40
N SER A 113 3.94 22.43 30.97
CA SER A 113 4.85 23.47 31.43
C SER A 113 4.31 23.88 32.80
N ASP A 114 4.76 23.18 33.83
CA ASP A 114 4.61 23.63 35.22
C ASP A 114 5.33 24.99 35.36
N PRO A 115 4.74 25.97 36.06
CA PRO A 115 5.32 27.29 36.22
C PRO A 115 6.46 27.21 37.24
N GLU A 116 7.69 27.42 36.80
CA GLU A 116 8.80 27.66 37.71
C GLU A 116 8.61 29.03 38.37
N GLN A 117 7.97 29.03 39.53
CA GLN A 117 8.20 30.03 40.57
C GLN A 117 9.49 29.67 41.29
N THR A 118 10.46 30.57 41.34
CA THR A 118 11.48 30.72 42.41
C THR A 118 12.13 32.10 42.20
N GLU A 119 11.68 33.11 42.96
CA GLU A 119 12.42 33.86 44.00
C GLU A 119 13.38 34.94 43.47
#